data_AF-A0AAD7M6P9-F1
#
_entry.id   AF-A0AAD7M6P9-F1
#
_cell.length_a   1.000
_cell.length_b   1.000
_cell.length_c   1.000
_cell.angle_alpha   90.00
_cell.angle_beta   90.00
_cell.angle_gamma   90.00
#
_symmetry.space_group_name_H-M   'P 1'
#
loop_
_entity.id
_entity.type
_entity.pdbx_description
1 polymer ?
#
loop_
_entity_poly.entity_id
_entity_poly.type
_entity_poly.pdbx_seq_one_letter_code
_entity_poly.pdbx_strand_id
1 'polypeptide(L)'
;MSESELHEDMNAVTLENEDATHEVPKDAGSEKAPAGPRDAGAPFDDEDADMIVRSSDLVDFRVHKVFLSKASLVFRDMIKLQARGPLSATTYPDTLSPTGLPIVPLLDEPATAVDMLLRFCYIPLLPTPITLDEIQLALHLGDKFQMPHVLAAAKNSILSQMESGALPADRVFAFAWLHRQRDLVLAAASHPSREPLLAGPAYPEYEFIPALALHRLLAFRRHLRALAATEAPCGDFSAWAKVIDERRELTLQTPF
;
A
#
# COMPACT_ATOMS: atom_id res chain seq x y z
N MET A 1 52.41 -79.48 2.17
CA MET A 1 51.77 -80.07 3.36
C MET A 1 50.36 -79.51 3.39
N SER A 2 49.45 -80.21 2.71
CA SER A 2 48.42 -81.11 3.27
C SER A 2 47.22 -80.29 3.79
N GLU A 3 46.06 -80.40 3.13
CA GLU A 3 44.88 -81.22 3.56
C GLU A 3 44.24 -80.61 4.82
N SER A 4 42.95 -80.29 4.89
CA SER A 4 41.75 -81.10 4.64
C SER A 4 40.53 -80.15 4.76
N GLU A 5 39.50 -80.21 3.90
CA GLU A 5 38.21 -80.90 4.14
C GLU A 5 37.53 -80.54 5.47
N LEU A 6 36.21 -80.43 5.63
CA LEU A 6 34.98 -80.48 4.84
C LEU A 6 33.87 -80.15 5.86
N HIS A 7 32.73 -79.67 5.38
CA HIS A 7 31.39 -79.79 5.99
C HIS A 7 31.15 -79.46 7.47
N GLU A 8 30.29 -78.47 7.70
CA GLU A 8 29.02 -78.78 8.37
C GLU A 8 27.91 -77.85 7.87
N ASP A 9 26.94 -78.49 7.23
CA ASP A 9 25.66 -77.92 6.82
C ASP A 9 24.79 -77.62 8.05
N MET A 10 23.80 -76.75 7.79
CA MET A 10 22.47 -76.82 8.39
C MET A 10 22.28 -76.07 9.72
N ASN A 11 21.91 -74.80 9.60
CA ASN A 11 20.62 -74.44 10.19
C ASN A 11 19.87 -73.44 9.31
N ALA A 12 18.68 -73.86 8.92
CA ALA A 12 17.69 -73.09 8.19
C ALA A 12 16.92 -72.15 9.14
N VAL A 13 15.92 -71.47 8.58
CA VAL A 13 14.89 -70.59 9.19
C VAL A 13 15.22 -69.11 8.97
N THR A 14 15.05 -68.58 7.75
CA THR A 14 13.83 -68.03 7.11
C THR A 14 13.58 -66.54 7.40
N LEU A 15 13.55 -65.77 6.29
CA LEU A 15 12.55 -64.74 5.90
C LEU A 15 12.40 -63.55 6.88
N GLU A 16 12.49 -62.28 6.50
CA GLU A 16 11.89 -61.60 5.35
C GLU A 16 12.70 -60.35 4.96
N ASN A 17 12.56 -59.95 3.70
CA ASN A 17 13.23 -58.84 3.04
C ASN A 17 12.73 -57.48 3.53
N GLU A 18 13.63 -56.61 4.00
CA GLU A 18 13.39 -55.17 4.07
C GLU A 18 13.94 -54.49 2.81
N ASP A 19 13.11 -54.44 1.78
CA ASP A 19 13.35 -53.59 0.59
C ASP A 19 12.72 -52.22 0.86
N ALA A 20 13.55 -51.29 1.34
CA ALA A 20 13.18 -49.90 1.57
C ALA A 20 13.00 -49.18 0.22
N THR A 21 11.81 -49.30 -0.34
CA THR A 21 11.34 -48.43 -1.41
C THR A 21 10.98 -47.07 -0.84
N HIS A 22 11.75 -46.08 -1.25
CA HIS A 22 11.60 -44.67 -0.92
C HIS A 22 10.38 -44.09 -1.66
N GLU A 23 9.18 -44.28 -1.12
CA GLU A 23 8.00 -43.55 -1.58
C GLU A 23 7.94 -42.14 -0.99
N VAL A 24 7.96 -41.16 -1.88
CA VAL A 24 7.79 -39.73 -1.62
C VAL A 24 6.33 -39.44 -1.26
N PRO A 25 6.01 -38.86 -0.09
CA PRO A 25 4.69 -38.29 0.13
C PRO A 25 4.60 -36.95 -0.61
N LYS A 26 4.05 -36.97 -1.82
CA LYS A 26 3.46 -35.79 -2.47
C LYS A 26 2.10 -35.53 -1.81
N ASP A 27 2.09 -34.83 -0.70
CA ASP A 27 0.89 -34.11 -0.26
C ASP A 27 1.28 -32.91 0.59
N ALA A 28 1.80 -31.87 -0.08
CA ALA A 28 1.78 -30.52 0.46
C ALA A 28 0.57 -29.85 -0.19
N GLY A 29 -0.51 -29.78 0.59
CA GLY A 29 -1.81 -29.27 0.19
C GLY A 29 -1.70 -27.96 -0.58
N SER A 30 -2.15 -27.99 -1.83
CA SER A 30 -2.65 -26.79 -2.48
C SER A 30 -3.87 -26.34 -1.68
N GLU A 31 -3.67 -25.40 -0.75
CA GLU A 31 -4.75 -24.69 -0.10
C GLU A 31 -5.51 -23.94 -1.20
N LYS A 32 -6.57 -24.58 -1.69
CA LYS A 32 -7.44 -24.08 -2.73
C LYS A 32 -8.13 -22.87 -2.14
N ALA A 33 -7.65 -21.67 -2.47
CA ALA A 33 -8.30 -20.42 -2.08
C ALA A 33 -9.81 -20.54 -2.35
N PRO A 34 -10.68 -20.20 -1.37
CA PRO A 34 -12.11 -20.33 -1.57
C PRO A 34 -12.54 -19.50 -2.78
N ALA A 35 -13.19 -20.13 -3.75
CA ALA A 35 -13.61 -19.52 -5.01
C ALA A 35 -14.85 -18.62 -4.88
N GLY A 36 -15.26 -18.28 -3.65
CA GLY A 36 -16.45 -17.50 -3.36
C GLY A 36 -16.15 -16.34 -2.40
N PRO A 37 -17.07 -15.37 -2.28
CA PRO A 37 -16.93 -14.26 -1.35
C PRO A 37 -16.72 -14.73 0.09
N ARG A 38 -15.80 -14.07 0.81
CA ARG A 38 -15.50 -14.31 2.22
C ARG A 38 -15.79 -13.05 3.03
N ASP A 39 -16.30 -13.21 4.25
CA ASP A 39 -16.52 -12.07 5.14
C ASP A 39 -15.18 -11.53 5.69
N ALA A 40 -15.06 -10.22 5.80
CA ALA A 40 -13.89 -9.55 6.37
C ALA A 40 -13.69 -9.85 7.87
N GLY A 41 -14.79 -10.09 8.60
CA GLY A 41 -14.79 -10.19 10.06
C GLY A 41 -14.67 -8.82 10.74
N ALA A 42 -14.47 -8.81 12.05
CA ALA A 42 -14.33 -7.59 12.84
C ALA A 42 -13.18 -6.69 12.32
N PRO A 43 -13.37 -5.36 12.25
CA PRO A 43 -14.51 -4.58 12.76
C PRO A 43 -15.65 -4.36 11.74
N PHE A 44 -15.72 -5.15 10.67
CA PHE A 44 -16.67 -4.99 9.57
C PHE A 44 -17.67 -6.16 9.47
N ASP A 45 -18.09 -6.67 10.63
CA ASP A 45 -19.03 -7.78 10.80
C ASP A 45 -20.34 -7.37 11.49
N ASP A 46 -20.59 -6.06 11.65
CA ASP A 46 -21.79 -5.49 12.27
C ASP A 46 -23.09 -6.04 11.65
N GLU A 47 -24.04 -6.42 12.51
CA GLU A 47 -25.35 -6.96 12.09
C GLU A 47 -26.31 -5.89 11.56
N ASP A 48 -26.15 -4.63 11.99
CA ASP A 48 -26.97 -3.48 11.59
C ASP A 48 -26.46 -2.77 10.33
N ALA A 49 -25.43 -3.32 9.68
CA ALA A 49 -24.92 -2.80 8.42
C ALA A 49 -25.98 -2.77 7.32
N ASP A 50 -25.98 -1.69 6.52
CA ASP A 50 -26.99 -1.43 5.48
C ASP A 50 -26.43 -1.57 4.05
N MET A 51 -25.17 -1.99 3.91
CA MET A 51 -24.46 -2.18 2.66
C MET A 51 -23.26 -3.11 2.82
N ILE A 52 -22.88 -3.79 1.74
CA ILE A 52 -21.63 -4.53 1.63
C ILE A 52 -20.73 -3.84 0.61
N VAL A 53 -19.47 -3.60 0.97
CA VAL A 53 -18.41 -3.25 0.03
C VAL A 53 -17.59 -4.51 -0.23
N ARG A 54 -17.43 -4.90 -1.49
CA ARG A 54 -16.68 -6.09 -1.90
C ARG A 54 -15.35 -5.68 -2.52
N SER A 55 -14.23 -6.19 -2.02
CA SER A 55 -12.91 -5.98 -2.60
C SER A 55 -12.68 -6.81 -3.87
N SER A 56 -11.59 -6.54 -4.58
CA SER A 56 -11.20 -7.27 -5.79
C SER A 56 -10.85 -8.75 -5.54
N ASP A 57 -10.38 -9.07 -4.33
CA ASP A 57 -10.07 -10.43 -3.84
C ASP A 57 -11.24 -11.10 -3.11
N LEU A 58 -12.47 -10.65 -3.42
CA LEU A 58 -13.75 -11.21 -2.98
C LEU A 58 -13.92 -11.20 -1.45
N VAL A 59 -13.44 -10.16 -0.77
CA VAL A 59 -13.72 -9.93 0.65
C VAL A 59 -14.87 -8.96 0.82
N ASP A 60 -15.89 -9.38 1.57
CA ASP A 60 -17.10 -8.63 1.86
C ASP A 60 -16.97 -7.92 3.20
N PHE A 61 -17.08 -6.59 3.15
CA PHE A 61 -17.05 -5.71 4.31
C PHE A 61 -18.44 -5.17 4.57
N ARG A 62 -18.99 -5.44 5.77
CA ARG A 62 -20.29 -4.90 6.18
C ARG A 62 -20.10 -3.47 6.68
N VAL A 63 -20.84 -2.54 6.08
CA VAL A 63 -20.65 -1.10 6.32
C VAL A 63 -21.95 -0.32 6.39
N HIS A 64 -21.88 0.89 6.93
CA HIS A 64 -23.00 1.83 6.99
C HIS A 64 -22.85 2.95 5.96
N LYS A 65 -23.83 3.09 5.07
CA LYS A 65 -23.92 4.13 4.04
C LYS A 65 -23.72 5.54 4.60
N VAL A 66 -24.19 5.80 5.82
CA VAL A 66 -24.10 7.11 6.45
C VAL A 66 -22.65 7.55 6.66
N PHE A 67 -21.76 6.67 7.13
CA PHE A 67 -20.35 7.02 7.34
C PHE A 67 -19.64 7.22 6.01
N LEU A 68 -19.81 6.29 5.06
CA LEU A 68 -19.18 6.36 3.75
C LEU A 68 -19.61 7.61 2.97
N SER A 69 -20.90 7.95 2.97
CA SER A 69 -21.43 9.12 2.27
C SER A 69 -21.01 10.47 2.88
N LYS A 70 -20.63 10.48 4.17
CA LYS A 70 -20.11 11.66 4.86
C LYS A 70 -18.61 11.82 4.66
N ALA A 71 -17.88 10.72 4.63
CA ALA A 71 -16.43 10.72 4.50
C ALA A 71 -15.96 10.91 3.06
N SER A 72 -16.66 10.34 2.07
CA SER A 72 -16.26 10.31 0.66
C SER A 72 -17.36 10.84 -0.27
N LEU A 73 -16.98 11.80 -1.13
CA LEU A 73 -17.87 12.29 -2.19
C LEU A 73 -18.18 11.19 -3.21
N VAL A 74 -17.20 10.35 -3.52
CA VAL A 74 -17.33 9.23 -4.46
C VAL A 74 -18.34 8.21 -3.94
N PHE A 75 -18.20 7.76 -2.69
CA PHE A 75 -19.19 6.84 -2.10
C PHE A 75 -20.58 7.47 -2.01
N ARG A 76 -20.67 8.75 -1.64
CA ARG A 76 -21.95 9.46 -1.61
C ARG A 76 -22.66 9.40 -2.97
N ASP A 77 -21.93 9.60 -4.04
CA ASP A 77 -22.49 9.65 -5.38
C ASP A 77 -22.78 8.23 -5.93
N MET A 78 -21.94 7.24 -5.60
CA MET A 78 -22.20 5.81 -5.85
C MET A 78 -23.50 5.35 -5.16
N ILE A 79 -23.67 5.65 -3.88
CA ILE A 79 -24.87 5.27 -3.09
C ILE A 79 -26.13 5.92 -3.67
N LYS A 80 -26.06 7.20 -4.04
CA LYS A 80 -27.19 7.90 -4.70
C LYS A 80 -27.59 7.26 -6.02
N LEU A 81 -26.61 6.77 -6.76
CA LEU A 81 -26.83 6.13 -8.06
C LEU A 81 -27.51 4.77 -7.90
N GLN A 82 -27.11 3.97 -6.91
CA GLN A 82 -27.79 2.72 -6.55
C GLN A 82 -29.24 2.95 -6.11
N ALA A 83 -29.53 4.06 -5.41
CA ALA A 83 -30.89 4.39 -4.98
C ALA A 83 -31.85 4.76 -6.12
N ARG A 84 -31.34 5.07 -7.33
CA ARG A 84 -32.16 5.45 -8.49
C ARG A 84 -32.71 4.26 -9.28
N GLY A 85 -32.56 3.05 -8.76
CA GLY A 85 -32.97 1.80 -9.39
C GLY A 85 -31.76 1.00 -9.86
N PRO A 86 -31.93 -0.29 -10.19
CA PRO A 86 -30.82 -1.13 -10.62
C PRO A 86 -30.23 -0.54 -11.89
N LEU A 87 -29.02 0.02 -11.79
CA LEU A 87 -28.15 0.16 -12.94
C LEU A 87 -27.85 -1.25 -13.43
N SER A 88 -28.70 -1.75 -14.34
CA SER A 88 -28.47 -2.98 -15.08
C SER A 88 -28.02 -4.15 -14.20
N ALA A 89 -28.99 -4.92 -13.69
CA ALA A 89 -28.79 -6.29 -13.20
C ALA A 89 -28.20 -7.26 -14.26
N THR A 90 -27.66 -6.73 -15.36
CA THR A 90 -27.12 -7.46 -16.51
C THR A 90 -25.59 -7.44 -16.56
N THR A 91 -24.90 -6.73 -15.65
CA THR A 91 -23.42 -6.67 -15.66
C THR A 91 -22.78 -7.44 -14.50
N TYR A 92 -23.45 -7.57 -13.35
CA TYR A 92 -22.96 -8.35 -12.22
C TYR A 92 -24.09 -9.19 -11.63
N PRO A 93 -23.97 -10.54 -11.58
CA PRO A 93 -25.01 -11.41 -11.03
C PRO A 93 -25.22 -11.23 -9.51
N ASP A 94 -24.30 -10.56 -8.80
CA ASP A 94 -24.28 -10.44 -7.34
C ASP A 94 -24.47 -8.99 -6.86
N THR A 95 -25.56 -8.32 -7.24
CA THR A 95 -25.86 -6.96 -6.73
C THR A 95 -26.47 -6.96 -5.33
N LEU A 96 -26.93 -8.12 -4.87
CA LEU A 96 -27.55 -8.33 -3.56
C LEU A 96 -26.88 -9.50 -2.85
N SER A 97 -26.65 -9.35 -1.55
CA SER A 97 -26.16 -10.42 -0.70
C SER A 97 -27.25 -11.48 -0.46
N PRO A 98 -26.90 -12.66 0.07
CA PRO A 98 -27.89 -13.63 0.54
C PRO A 98 -28.88 -13.07 1.57
N THR A 99 -28.47 -12.03 2.30
CA THR A 99 -29.29 -11.30 3.30
C THR A 99 -30.06 -10.11 2.71
N GLY A 100 -29.96 -9.87 1.40
CA GLY A 100 -30.65 -8.77 0.69
C GLY A 100 -29.97 -7.41 0.81
N LEU A 101 -28.74 -7.34 1.33
CA LEU A 101 -27.97 -6.10 1.39
C LEU A 101 -27.40 -5.73 0.01
N PRO A 102 -27.39 -4.45 -0.38
CA PRO A 102 -26.76 -4.02 -1.62
C PRO A 102 -25.25 -4.20 -1.57
N ILE A 103 -24.68 -4.77 -2.64
CA ILE A 103 -23.24 -4.97 -2.79
C ILE A 103 -22.65 -3.89 -3.71
N VAL A 104 -21.60 -3.22 -3.25
CA VAL A 104 -20.77 -2.29 -4.03
C VAL A 104 -19.41 -2.94 -4.29
N PRO A 105 -19.12 -3.41 -5.51
CA PRO A 105 -17.82 -3.97 -5.84
C PRO A 105 -16.78 -2.86 -6.09
N LEU A 106 -15.62 -2.96 -5.44
CA LEU A 106 -14.42 -2.16 -5.68
C LEU A 106 -13.38 -3.02 -6.42
N LEU A 107 -13.51 -3.06 -7.74
CA LEU A 107 -12.81 -4.02 -8.59
C LEU A 107 -11.28 -3.85 -8.65
N ASP A 108 -10.78 -2.67 -8.31
CA ASP A 108 -9.35 -2.38 -8.38
C ASP A 108 -8.65 -2.47 -7.01
N GLU A 109 -9.40 -2.56 -5.90
CA GLU A 109 -8.85 -2.40 -4.56
C GLU A 109 -8.85 -3.74 -3.81
N PRO A 110 -7.68 -4.25 -3.38
CA PRO A 110 -7.60 -5.46 -2.57
C PRO A 110 -8.16 -5.21 -1.16
N ALA A 111 -8.47 -6.28 -0.43
CA ALA A 111 -9.03 -6.22 0.91
C ALA A 111 -8.25 -5.32 1.87
N THR A 112 -6.92 -5.30 1.80
CA THR A 112 -6.07 -4.44 2.65
C THR A 112 -6.27 -2.94 2.38
N ALA A 113 -6.49 -2.56 1.12
CA ALA A 113 -6.78 -1.18 0.73
C ALA A 113 -8.21 -0.80 1.13
N VAL A 114 -9.17 -1.70 0.94
CA VAL A 114 -10.56 -1.50 1.34
C VAL A 114 -10.67 -1.37 2.87
N ASP A 115 -9.98 -2.22 3.64
CA ASP A 115 -9.89 -2.11 5.10
C ASP A 115 -9.42 -0.72 5.52
N MET A 116 -8.27 -0.26 5.01
CA MET A 116 -7.73 1.06 5.32
C MET A 116 -8.69 2.19 4.94
N LEU A 117 -9.29 2.12 3.75
CA LEU A 117 -10.28 3.10 3.26
C LEU A 117 -11.48 3.19 4.19
N LEU A 118 -12.05 2.05 4.58
CA LEU A 118 -13.21 1.98 5.45
C LEU A 118 -12.87 2.46 6.86
N ARG A 119 -11.68 2.14 7.37
CA ARG A 119 -11.21 2.69 8.64
C ARG A 119 -11.19 4.21 8.62
N PHE A 120 -10.71 4.86 7.55
CA PHE A 120 -10.80 6.33 7.43
C PHE A 120 -12.24 6.86 7.42
N CYS A 121 -13.18 6.10 6.85
CA CYS A 121 -14.59 6.50 6.81
C CYS A 121 -15.24 6.49 8.20
N TYR A 122 -14.83 5.58 9.08
CA TYR A 122 -15.38 5.43 10.43
C TYR A 122 -14.59 6.22 11.47
N ILE A 123 -13.27 6.15 11.40
CA ILE A 123 -12.32 6.77 12.31
C ILE A 123 -11.29 7.52 11.45
N PRO A 124 -11.32 8.85 11.39
CA PRO A 124 -10.42 9.63 10.54
C PRO A 124 -9.03 9.76 11.18
N LEU A 125 -8.40 8.63 11.52
CA LEU A 125 -7.08 8.56 12.13
C LEU A 125 -6.22 7.56 11.37
N LEU A 126 -4.97 7.96 11.11
CA LEU A 126 -3.94 7.04 10.63
C LEU A 126 -3.46 6.19 11.81
N PRO A 127 -3.10 4.91 11.57
CA PRO A 127 -2.38 4.13 12.57
C PRO A 127 -1.06 4.84 12.96
N THR A 128 -0.60 4.64 14.19
CA THR A 128 0.71 5.11 14.65
C THR A 128 1.46 3.96 15.30
N PRO A 129 2.67 3.59 14.83
CA PRO A 129 3.41 4.17 13.70
C PRO A 129 2.77 3.83 12.35
N ILE A 130 2.98 4.69 11.33
CA ILE A 130 2.57 4.45 9.95
C ILE A 130 3.79 4.49 9.03
N THR A 131 3.86 3.53 8.14
CA THR A 131 4.93 3.35 7.15
C THR A 131 4.72 4.23 5.92
N LEU A 132 5.79 4.47 5.13
CA LEU A 132 5.66 5.23 3.87
C LEU A 132 4.74 4.53 2.85
N ASP A 133 4.73 3.20 2.83
CA ASP A 133 3.86 2.42 1.93
C ASP A 133 2.38 2.60 2.30
N GLU A 134 2.06 2.56 3.60
CA GLU A 134 0.70 2.86 4.09
C GLU A 134 0.31 4.31 3.82
N ILE A 135 1.25 5.26 3.94
CA ILE A 135 0.99 6.66 3.60
C ILE A 135 0.75 6.82 2.09
N GLN A 136 1.51 6.15 1.23
CA GLN A 136 1.28 6.12 -0.20
C GLN A 136 -0.11 5.59 -0.52
N LEU A 137 -0.50 4.48 0.12
CA LEU A 137 -1.83 3.90 -0.03
C LEU A 137 -2.92 4.88 0.43
N ALA A 138 -2.73 5.55 1.56
CA ALA A 138 -3.65 6.58 2.05
C ALA A 138 -3.76 7.79 1.10
N LEU A 139 -2.66 8.21 0.47
CA LEU A 139 -2.67 9.28 -0.54
C LEU A 139 -3.44 8.85 -1.80
N HIS A 140 -3.21 7.61 -2.28
CA HIS A 140 -3.94 7.04 -3.41
C HIS A 140 -5.44 6.95 -3.14
N LEU A 141 -5.83 6.34 -2.01
CA LEU A 141 -7.22 6.19 -1.62
C LEU A 141 -7.89 7.54 -1.37
N GLY A 142 -7.19 8.46 -0.70
CA GLY A 142 -7.69 9.80 -0.41
C GLY A 142 -7.99 10.62 -1.68
N ASP A 143 -7.18 10.46 -2.73
CA ASP A 143 -7.43 11.10 -4.03
C ASP A 143 -8.55 10.39 -4.79
N LYS A 144 -8.46 9.06 -4.94
CA LYS A 144 -9.42 8.22 -5.67
C LYS A 144 -10.84 8.34 -5.13
N PHE A 145 -11.01 8.32 -3.81
CA PHE A 145 -12.31 8.41 -3.16
C PHE A 145 -12.68 9.84 -2.73
N GLN A 146 -11.89 10.84 -3.13
CA GLN A 146 -12.11 12.26 -2.83
C GLN A 146 -12.37 12.49 -1.32
N MET A 147 -11.37 12.16 -0.51
CA MET A 147 -11.35 12.29 0.94
C MET A 147 -10.25 13.27 1.37
N PRO A 148 -10.49 14.59 1.34
CA PRO A 148 -9.46 15.60 1.64
C PRO A 148 -8.85 15.46 3.04
N HIS A 149 -9.62 14.97 4.01
CA HIS A 149 -9.15 14.75 5.38
C HIS A 149 -8.08 13.65 5.45
N VAL A 150 -8.17 12.60 4.64
CA VAL A 150 -7.16 11.53 4.54
C VAL A 150 -5.88 12.07 3.93
N LEU A 151 -5.99 12.85 2.84
CA LEU A 151 -4.83 13.49 2.21
C LEU A 151 -4.09 14.42 3.18
N ALA A 152 -4.83 15.21 3.96
CA ALA A 152 -4.26 16.08 4.98
C ALA A 152 -3.59 15.28 6.10
N ALA A 153 -4.24 14.23 6.62
CA ALA A 153 -3.68 13.37 7.64
C ALA A 153 -2.38 12.69 7.17
N ALA A 154 -2.36 12.17 5.95
CA ALA A 154 -1.20 11.52 5.34
C ALA A 154 0.00 12.47 5.24
N LYS A 155 -0.23 13.68 4.71
CA LYS A 155 0.80 14.73 4.62
C LYS A 155 1.30 15.15 6.01
N ASN A 156 0.40 15.38 6.96
CA ASN A 156 0.76 15.79 8.31
C ASN A 156 1.57 14.70 9.05
N SER A 157 1.24 13.43 8.82
CA SER A 157 2.00 12.32 9.40
C SER A 157 3.44 12.29 8.90
N ILE A 158 3.67 12.46 7.59
CA ILE A 158 5.03 12.56 7.03
C ILE A 158 5.79 13.73 7.67
N LEU A 159 5.17 14.91 7.74
CA LEU A 159 5.81 16.09 8.29
C LEU A 159 6.17 15.92 9.77
N SER A 160 5.25 15.36 10.56
CA SER A 160 5.49 15.07 11.99
C SER A 160 6.59 14.03 12.19
N GLN A 161 6.65 12.99 11.35
CA GLN A 161 7.72 11.99 11.39
C GLN A 161 9.07 12.57 10.95
N MET A 162 9.07 13.52 10.02
CA MET A 162 10.27 14.25 9.61
C MET A 162 10.79 15.14 10.73
N GLU A 163 9.91 15.89 11.40
CA GLU A 163 10.26 16.79 12.51
C GLU A 163 10.75 16.05 13.75
N SER A 164 10.15 14.89 14.05
CA SER A 164 10.58 14.02 15.16
C SER A 164 11.88 13.24 14.87
N GLY A 165 12.38 13.28 13.62
CA GLY A 165 13.57 12.55 13.20
C GLY A 165 13.34 11.06 12.94
N ALA A 166 12.09 10.57 13.01
CA ALA A 166 11.74 9.18 12.67
C ALA A 166 11.91 8.89 11.17
N LEU A 167 11.64 9.89 10.32
CA LEU A 167 11.91 9.83 8.88
C LEU A 167 12.94 10.87 8.46
N PRO A 168 14.08 10.47 7.87
CA PRO A 168 15.04 11.43 7.35
C PRO A 168 14.47 12.23 6.18
N ALA A 169 14.72 13.54 6.18
CA ALA A 169 14.21 14.48 5.17
C ALA A 169 14.60 14.10 3.73
N ASP A 170 15.75 13.44 3.53
CA ASP A 170 16.21 13.02 2.20
C ASP A 170 15.34 11.89 1.63
N ARG A 171 14.93 10.95 2.48
CA ARG A 171 13.98 9.89 2.11
C ARG A 171 12.61 10.47 1.81
N VAL A 172 12.14 11.41 2.64
CA VAL A 172 10.87 12.11 2.42
C VAL A 172 10.89 12.90 1.11
N PHE A 173 12.01 13.54 0.76
CA PHE A 173 12.15 14.23 -0.52
C PHE A 173 12.03 13.24 -1.69
N ALA A 174 12.72 12.10 -1.63
CA ALA A 174 12.66 11.08 -2.68
C ALA A 174 11.23 10.55 -2.86
N PHE A 175 10.58 10.17 -1.77
CA PHE A 175 9.18 9.75 -1.74
C PHE A 175 8.26 10.83 -2.36
N ALA A 176 8.34 12.06 -1.84
CA ALA A 176 7.50 13.15 -2.29
C ALA A 176 7.70 13.48 -3.78
N TRP A 177 8.93 13.37 -4.27
CA TRP A 177 9.24 13.57 -5.68
C TRP A 177 8.61 12.48 -6.57
N LEU A 178 8.73 11.22 -6.17
CA LEU A 178 8.17 10.08 -6.91
C LEU A 178 6.64 10.14 -6.97
N HIS A 179 6.00 10.49 -5.86
CA HIS A 179 4.53 10.60 -5.77
C HIS A 179 3.97 11.97 -6.17
N ARG A 180 4.81 12.85 -6.75
CA ARG A 180 4.42 14.18 -7.24
C ARG A 180 3.75 15.05 -6.17
N GLN A 181 4.14 14.90 -4.91
CA GLN A 181 3.62 15.65 -3.77
C GLN A 181 4.43 16.94 -3.56
N ARG A 182 4.08 17.99 -4.29
CA ARG A 182 4.80 19.27 -4.28
C ARG A 182 5.02 19.86 -2.88
N ASP A 183 3.99 19.87 -2.05
CA ASP A 183 4.06 20.46 -0.70
C ASP A 183 5.13 19.75 0.14
N LEU A 184 5.18 18.42 0.03
CA LEU A 184 6.14 17.59 0.75
C LEU A 184 7.56 17.72 0.17
N VAL A 185 7.70 17.86 -1.14
CA VAL A 185 9.00 18.11 -1.79
C VAL A 185 9.61 19.40 -1.25
N LEU A 186 8.81 20.47 -1.19
CA LEU A 186 9.27 21.77 -0.69
C LEU A 186 9.61 21.69 0.80
N ALA A 187 8.75 21.09 1.62
CA ALA A 187 8.99 20.92 3.05
C ALA A 187 10.29 20.13 3.33
N ALA A 188 10.50 19.02 2.62
CA ALA A 188 11.69 18.19 2.77
C ALA A 188 12.97 18.86 2.23
N ALA A 189 12.85 19.64 1.15
CA ALA A 189 13.98 20.39 0.59
C ALA A 189 14.42 21.54 1.50
N SER A 190 13.45 22.22 2.14
CA SER A 190 13.67 23.32 3.08
C SER A 190 14.04 22.87 4.49
N HIS A 191 13.88 21.58 4.80
CA HIS A 191 14.23 21.05 6.12
C HIS A 191 15.73 21.27 6.40
N PRO A 192 16.10 21.86 7.55
CA PRO A 192 17.49 22.16 7.89
C PRO A 192 18.23 20.87 8.29
N SER A 193 18.54 20.03 7.31
CA SER A 193 19.39 18.86 7.52
C SER A 193 20.87 19.27 7.60
N ARG A 194 21.52 18.86 8.70
CA ARG A 194 22.97 18.99 8.89
C ARG A 194 23.73 17.88 8.18
N GLU A 195 23.08 16.77 7.88
CA GLU A 195 23.71 15.64 7.21
C GLU A 195 23.93 15.94 5.72
N PRO A 196 25.04 15.43 5.13
CA PRO A 196 25.22 15.44 3.70
C PRO A 196 24.11 14.62 3.02
N LEU A 197 23.65 15.08 1.85
CA LEU A 197 22.67 14.33 1.06
C LEU A 197 23.23 12.93 0.73
N LEU A 198 22.40 11.89 0.89
CA LEU A 198 22.81 10.48 0.73
C LEU A 198 23.87 9.98 1.71
N ALA A 199 24.10 10.67 2.85
CA ALA A 199 24.99 10.15 3.89
C ALA A 199 24.37 8.99 4.70
N GLY A 200 23.05 8.87 4.67
CA GLY A 200 22.29 7.81 5.35
C GLY A 200 22.27 6.47 4.60
N PRO A 201 21.50 5.50 5.10
CA PRO A 201 21.33 4.21 4.44
C PRO A 201 20.67 4.37 3.06
N ALA A 202 20.91 3.40 2.18
CA ALA A 202 20.23 3.33 0.89
C ALA A 202 18.75 2.99 1.10
N TYR A 203 17.88 3.94 0.77
CA TYR A 203 16.44 3.73 0.81
C TYR A 203 15.91 3.25 -0.55
N PRO A 204 14.84 2.44 -0.59
CA PRO A 204 14.26 1.94 -1.84
C PRO A 204 13.82 3.07 -2.78
N GLU A 205 13.39 4.22 -2.23
CA GLU A 205 12.96 5.37 -3.02
C GLU A 205 14.13 6.00 -3.83
N TYR A 206 15.38 5.75 -3.45
CA TYR A 206 16.55 6.25 -4.19
C TYR A 206 16.81 5.50 -5.50
N GLU A 207 16.29 4.29 -5.67
CA GLU A 207 16.44 3.53 -6.91
C GLU A 207 15.71 4.21 -8.08
N PHE A 208 14.57 4.83 -7.80
CA PHE A 208 13.69 5.41 -8.81
C PHE A 208 13.85 6.92 -8.98
N ILE A 209 14.60 7.58 -8.09
CA ILE A 209 14.73 9.03 -8.13
C ILE A 209 15.70 9.46 -9.26
N PRO A 210 15.29 10.37 -10.17
CA PRO A 210 16.19 10.85 -11.20
C PRO A 210 17.38 11.60 -10.58
N ALA A 211 18.60 11.38 -11.11
CA ALA A 211 19.80 12.11 -10.67
C ALA A 211 19.62 13.64 -10.75
N LEU A 212 18.83 14.13 -11.71
CA LEU A 212 18.49 15.54 -11.84
C LEU A 212 17.72 16.10 -10.62
N ALA A 213 16.85 15.29 -10.00
CA ALA A 213 16.10 15.69 -8.80
C ALA A 213 17.03 15.88 -7.60
N LEU A 214 17.99 14.96 -7.42
CA LEU A 214 19.02 15.05 -6.38
C LEU A 214 19.96 16.24 -6.63
N HIS A 215 20.40 16.45 -7.87
CA HIS A 215 21.22 17.60 -8.24
C HIS A 215 20.50 18.92 -7.89
N ARG A 216 19.20 18.99 -8.20
CA ARG A 216 18.34 20.11 -7.86
C ARG A 216 18.25 20.34 -6.35
N LEU A 217 18.02 19.28 -5.55
CA LEU A 217 18.01 19.37 -4.10
C LEU A 217 19.34 19.89 -3.53
N LEU A 218 20.48 19.40 -4.05
CA LEU A 218 21.81 19.87 -3.66
C LEU A 218 22.02 21.35 -3.94
N ALA A 219 21.68 21.79 -5.15
CA ALA A 219 21.78 23.19 -5.55
C ALA A 219 20.92 24.08 -4.64
N PHE A 220 19.68 23.65 -4.36
CA PHE A 220 18.77 24.35 -3.47
C PHE A 220 19.32 24.47 -2.04
N ARG A 221 19.79 23.37 -1.44
CA ARG A 221 20.35 23.40 -0.07
C ARG A 221 21.61 24.24 0.03
N ARG A 222 22.48 24.22 -1.00
CA ARG A 222 23.65 25.11 -1.06
C ARG A 222 23.24 26.58 -1.07
N HIS A 223 22.21 26.91 -1.85
CA HIS A 223 21.66 28.27 -1.90
C HIS A 223 21.07 28.70 -0.55
N LEU A 224 20.28 27.84 0.11
CA LEU A 224 19.74 28.14 1.44
C LEU A 224 20.84 28.34 2.49
N ARG A 225 21.91 27.53 2.46
CA ARG A 225 23.07 27.70 3.36
C ARG A 225 23.81 29.01 3.10
N ALA A 226 23.97 29.40 1.83
CA ALA A 226 24.58 30.68 1.47
C ALA A 226 23.75 31.87 1.99
N LEU A 227 22.43 31.84 1.82
CA LEU A 227 21.52 32.87 2.33
C LEU A 227 21.57 32.97 3.87
N ALA A 228 21.55 31.83 4.55
CA ALA A 228 21.66 31.78 6.01
C ALA A 228 23.00 32.34 6.53
N ALA A 229 24.08 32.21 5.76
CA ALA A 229 25.38 32.77 6.09
C ALA A 229 25.47 34.30 5.87
N THR A 230 24.52 34.91 5.15
CA THR A 230 24.55 36.31 4.74
C THR A 230 23.55 37.24 5.47
N GLU A 231 22.77 36.75 6.44
CA GLU A 231 21.76 37.52 7.20
C GLU A 231 20.87 38.48 6.35
N ALA A 232 20.44 38.06 5.15
CA ALA A 232 19.53 38.85 4.31
C ALA A 232 18.16 38.14 4.17
N PRO A 233 17.03 38.79 4.52
CA PRO A 233 15.71 38.19 4.41
C PRO A 233 15.11 38.34 3.01
N CYS A 234 14.41 37.28 2.61
CA CYS A 234 13.46 37.16 1.50
C CYS A 234 14.05 37.04 0.08
N GLY A 235 13.60 36.02 -0.65
CA GLY A 235 14.02 35.81 -2.04
C GLY A 235 13.36 34.63 -2.74
N ASP A 236 12.03 34.60 -2.73
CA ASP A 236 11.16 34.01 -3.76
C ASP A 236 11.26 32.48 -4.03
N PHE A 237 10.46 31.72 -3.28
CA PHE A 237 10.19 30.28 -3.48
C PHE A 237 9.51 29.96 -4.83
N SER A 238 8.98 30.95 -5.55
CA SER A 238 8.11 30.74 -6.72
C SER A 238 8.85 30.15 -7.93
N ALA A 239 10.14 30.42 -8.09
CA ALA A 239 10.94 29.91 -9.21
C ALA A 239 11.14 28.38 -9.15
N TRP A 240 11.31 27.84 -7.94
CA TRP A 240 11.43 26.39 -7.71
C TRP A 240 10.09 25.66 -7.87
N ALA A 241 9.02 26.33 -7.48
CA ALA A 241 7.66 25.84 -7.59
C ALA A 241 7.24 25.58 -9.05
N LYS A 242 7.64 26.43 -9.99
CA LYS A 242 7.33 26.28 -11.43
C LYS A 242 7.94 25.01 -12.07
N VAL A 243 9.12 24.58 -11.61
CA VAL A 243 9.83 23.41 -12.14
C VAL A 243 9.09 22.09 -11.83
N ILE A 244 8.25 22.07 -10.80
CA ILE A 244 7.41 20.92 -10.45
C ILE A 244 6.15 20.88 -11.32
N ASP A 245 5.59 22.05 -11.69
CA ASP A 245 4.40 22.15 -12.54
C ASP A 245 4.67 21.82 -14.01
N GLU A 246 5.85 22.14 -14.55
CA GLU A 246 6.20 21.86 -15.95
C GLU A 246 6.18 20.36 -16.31
N ARG A 247 6.27 19.46 -15.32
CA ARG A 247 6.15 18.01 -15.55
C ARG A 247 4.69 17.52 -15.64
N ARG A 248 3.71 18.36 -15.30
CA ARG A 248 2.27 18.08 -15.48
C ARG A 248 1.90 18.05 -16.97
N GLU A 249 2.62 18.80 -17.80
CA GLU A 249 2.37 18.89 -19.25
C GLU A 249 3.20 17.88 -20.06
N LEU A 250 4.42 17.57 -19.62
CA LEU A 250 5.31 16.65 -20.34
C LEU A 250 4.96 15.16 -20.22
N THR A 251 4.08 14.74 -19.28
CA THR A 251 3.62 13.34 -19.21
C THR A 251 2.27 13.06 -19.90
N LEU A 252 1.59 14.07 -20.44
CA LEU A 252 0.43 13.88 -21.32
C LEU A 252 0.80 13.63 -22.78
N GLN A 253 2.11 13.62 -23.12
CA GLN A 253 2.59 13.46 -24.50
C GLN A 253 3.55 12.28 -24.74
N THR A 254 3.84 11.45 -23.74
CA THR A 254 4.67 10.25 -23.94
C THR A 254 3.97 9.01 -23.41
N PRO A 255 3.37 8.17 -24.28
CA PRO A 255 2.95 6.84 -23.90
C PRO A 255 4.19 5.96 -23.77
N PHE A 256 4.32 5.28 -22.64
CA PHE A 256 5.00 3.99 -22.53
C PHE A 256 4.08 3.08 -21.72
#